data_AF-A0A7X8HD08-F1
#
_entry.id   AF-A0A7X8HD08-F1
#
_cell.length_a   1.000
_cell.length_b   1.000
_cell.length_c   1.000
_cell.angle_alpha   90.00
_cell.angle_beta   90.00
_cell.angle_gamma   90.00
#
_symmetry.space_group_name_H-M   'P 1'
#
loop_
_entity.id
_entity.type
_entity.pdbx_description
1 polymer ?
#
loop_
_entity_poly.entity_id
_entity_poly.type
_entity_poly.pdbx_seq_one_letter_code
_entity_poly.pdbx_strand_id
1 'polypeptide(L)'
;MEPLRDLTWMRYLVTGPTAERVERPGYSAVLVAIPRTKERHLERYRYRAFIFEPSSRSPVLAVNAESDILGEYILTLEDVRGRVVLERYDREPSYEEFRTRALDEAGRRMPTRARTSGARSGARARRTGSRGGPSKDSTTPRKPYAP
;
A
#
# COMPACT_ATOMS: atom_id res chain seq x y z
N MET A 1 3.70 3.67 -0.19
CA MET A 1 4.25 3.84 1.18
C MET A 1 5.71 3.43 1.16
N GLU A 2 6.54 3.89 2.10
CA GLU A 2 7.95 3.44 2.17
C GLU A 2 8.05 2.10 2.93
N PRO A 3 9.01 1.23 2.58
CA PRO A 3 9.24 -0.01 3.31
C PRO A 3 9.65 0.20 4.77
N LEU A 4 9.30 -0.76 5.62
CA LEU A 4 9.78 -0.83 7.00
C LEU A 4 11.30 -0.88 7.05
N ARG A 5 11.88 -0.04 7.91
CA ARG A 5 13.33 -0.03 8.18
C ARG A 5 13.76 -1.14 9.13
N ASP A 6 12.86 -1.64 9.98
CA ASP A 6 13.14 -2.75 10.89
C ASP A 6 13.28 -4.08 10.14
N LEU A 7 14.52 -4.46 9.84
CA LEU A 7 14.84 -5.71 9.13
C LEU A 7 14.45 -7.00 9.86
N THR A 8 13.99 -6.94 11.12
CA THR A 8 13.53 -8.15 11.81
C THR A 8 12.34 -8.81 11.11
N TRP A 9 11.58 -8.07 10.28
CA TRP A 9 10.53 -8.65 9.44
C TRP A 9 11.06 -9.78 8.55
N MET A 10 12.29 -9.67 8.01
CA MET A 10 12.89 -10.74 7.20
C MET A 10 13.08 -12.02 8.03
N ARG A 11 13.59 -11.88 9.26
CA ARG A 11 13.77 -13.02 10.16
C ARG A 11 12.46 -13.76 10.38
N TYR A 12 11.38 -13.02 10.66
CA TYR A 12 10.07 -13.62 10.93
C TYR A 12 9.41 -14.21 9.69
N LEU A 13 9.57 -13.61 8.51
CA LEU A 13 9.00 -14.15 7.28
C LEU A 13 9.77 -15.37 6.75
N VAL A 14 11.09 -15.44 6.97
CA VAL A 14 11.94 -16.53 6.49
C VAL A 14 11.94 -17.72 7.46
N THR A 15 12.01 -17.44 8.77
CA THR A 15 12.23 -18.47 9.80
C THR A 15 11.08 -18.62 10.79
N GLY A 16 10.11 -17.70 10.77
CA GLY A 16 8.94 -17.76 11.64
C GLY A 16 7.87 -18.70 11.06
N PRO A 17 7.09 -19.37 11.92
CA PRO A 17 5.96 -20.15 11.44
C PRO A 17 4.88 -19.17 10.95
N THR A 18 4.73 -19.11 9.63
CA THR A 18 3.64 -18.33 9.01
C THR A 18 2.32 -18.94 9.46
N ALA A 19 1.52 -18.15 10.18
CA ALA A 19 0.22 -18.58 10.64
C ALA A 19 -0.81 -18.46 9.49
N GLU A 20 -0.74 -17.37 8.73
CA GLU A 20 -1.73 -17.08 7.69
C GLU A 20 -1.21 -16.09 6.65
N ARG A 21 -1.73 -16.18 5.42
CA ARG A 21 -1.59 -15.14 4.39
C ARG A 21 -2.99 -14.68 3.98
N VAL A 22 -3.16 -13.37 3.89
CA VAL A 22 -4.43 -12.73 3.54
C VAL A 22 -4.20 -11.80 2.36
N GLU A 23 -5.02 -11.93 1.32
CA GLU A 23 -5.05 -11.00 0.19
C GLU A 23 -6.32 -10.16 0.23
N ARG A 24 -6.18 -8.83 0.07
CA ARG A 24 -7.28 -7.88 0.04
C ARG A 24 -7.10 -6.89 -1.12
N PRO A 25 -8.19 -6.26 -1.60
CA PRO A 25 -8.06 -5.17 -2.55
C PRO A 25 -7.21 -4.02 -2.00
N GLY A 26 -5.98 -3.88 -2.51
CA GLY A 26 -5.05 -2.82 -2.14
C GLY A 26 -3.90 -3.23 -1.22
N TYR A 27 -3.89 -4.45 -0.68
CA TYR A 27 -2.76 -4.96 0.10
C TYR A 27 -2.78 -6.49 0.26
N SER A 28 -1.63 -7.06 0.61
CA SER A 28 -1.56 -8.39 1.19
C SER A 28 -0.96 -8.32 2.58
N ALA A 29 -1.29 -9.29 3.42
CA ALA A 29 -0.78 -9.40 4.77
C ALA A 29 -0.27 -10.81 5.04
N VAL A 30 0.87 -10.89 5.73
CA VAL A 30 1.41 -12.16 6.25
C VAL A 30 1.39 -12.08 7.76
N LEU A 31 0.66 -12.99 8.39
CA LEU A 31 0.52 -13.09 9.84
C LEU A 31 1.43 -14.20 10.35
N VAL A 32 2.16 -13.89 11.41
CA VAL A 32 3.13 -14.78 12.06
C VAL A 32 2.74 -14.90 13.52
N ALA A 33 2.66 -16.15 14.00
CA ALA A 33 2.49 -16.45 15.41
C ALA A 33 3.82 -16.94 15.97
N ILE A 34 4.33 -16.33 17.03
CA ILE A 34 5.64 -16.66 17.57
C ILE A 34 5.45 -17.61 18.76
N PRO A 35 5.82 -18.89 18.63
CA PRO A 35 5.57 -19.87 19.68
C PRO A 35 6.43 -19.58 20.91
N ARG A 36 5.87 -19.81 22.11
CA ARG A 36 6.63 -19.78 23.36
C ARG A 36 7.39 -21.10 23.49
N THR A 37 8.56 -21.18 22.89
CA THR A 37 9.50 -22.30 23.12
C THR A 37 10.61 -21.86 24.06
N LYS A 38 11.37 -22.82 24.61
CA LYS A 38 12.56 -22.50 25.42
C LYS A 38 13.58 -21.68 24.64
N GLU A 39 13.65 -21.81 23.32
CA GLU A 39 14.54 -21.04 22.45
C GLU A 39 14.00 -19.63 22.15
N ARG A 40 12.69 -19.42 22.33
CA ARG A 40 11.96 -18.20 21.94
C ARG A 40 11.27 -17.49 23.10
N HIS A 41 11.59 -17.85 24.34
CA HIS A 41 10.96 -17.29 25.55
C HIS A 41 11.25 -15.80 25.77
N LEU A 42 12.33 -15.28 25.18
CA LEU A 42 12.69 -13.85 25.21
C LEU A 42 12.16 -13.08 23.99
N GLU A 43 11.39 -13.72 23.11
CA GLU A 43 10.81 -13.03 21.96
C GLU A 43 9.80 -12.00 22.46
N ARG A 44 10.10 -10.74 22.18
CA ARG A 44 9.25 -9.60 22.53
C ARG A 44 7.85 -9.69 21.91
N TYR A 45 7.78 -10.17 20.68
CA TYR A 45 6.55 -10.23 19.91
C TYR A 45 5.87 -11.58 20.09
N ARG A 46 4.57 -11.55 20.33
CA ARG A 46 3.72 -12.73 20.35
C ARG A 46 3.09 -13.01 18.98
N TYR A 47 2.59 -11.95 18.35
CA TYR A 47 2.05 -12.00 16.99
C TYR A 47 2.55 -10.81 16.20
N ARG A 48 2.78 -11.01 14.90
CA ARG A 48 3.10 -9.92 13.97
C ARG A 48 2.33 -10.10 12.68
N ALA A 49 1.85 -9.01 12.13
CA ALA A 49 1.23 -8.94 10.82
C ALA A 49 2.06 -7.98 9.98
N PHE A 50 2.59 -8.45 8.86
CA PHE A 50 3.37 -7.66 7.92
C PHE A 50 2.50 -7.35 6.71
N ILE A 51 2.35 -6.06 6.39
CA ILE A 51 1.44 -5.59 5.35
C ILE A 51 2.25 -5.09 4.16
N PHE A 52 1.88 -5.57 2.98
CA PHE A 52 2.54 -5.29 1.72
C PHE A 52 1.61 -4.54 0.79
N GLU A 53 2.16 -3.58 0.05
CA GLU A 53 1.49 -3.10 -1.16
C GLU A 53 1.49 -4.22 -2.23
N PRO A 54 0.51 -4.25 -3.15
CA PRO A 54 0.32 -5.37 -4.09
C PRO A 54 1.53 -5.73 -4.96
N SER A 55 2.48 -4.81 -5.15
CA SER A 55 3.71 -5.00 -5.92
C SER A 55 4.99 -4.91 -5.09
N SER A 56 4.89 -4.75 -3.76
CA SER A 56 6.06 -4.60 -2.90
C SER A 56 6.54 -5.96 -2.40
N ARG A 57 7.86 -6.17 -2.43
CA ARG A 57 8.51 -7.33 -1.81
C ARG A 57 8.86 -7.10 -0.33
N SER A 58 8.74 -5.87 0.13
CA SER A 58 9.03 -5.48 1.52
C SER A 58 7.76 -4.94 2.17
N PRO A 59 7.50 -5.27 3.43
CA PRO A 59 6.34 -4.75 4.13
C PRO A 59 6.49 -3.24 4.34
N VAL A 60 5.38 -2.53 4.27
CA VAL A 60 5.29 -1.07 4.48
C VAL A 60 4.73 -0.72 5.86
N LEU A 61 4.01 -1.66 6.48
CA LEU A 61 3.47 -1.55 7.83
C LEU A 61 3.66 -2.87 8.57
N ALA A 62 3.77 -2.80 9.89
CA ALA A 62 3.61 -3.95 10.78
C ALA A 62 2.60 -3.64 11.89
N VAL A 63 1.73 -4.60 12.19
CA VAL A 63 0.92 -4.59 13.42
C VAL A 63 1.45 -5.68 14.33
N ASN A 64 1.77 -5.35 15.57
CA ASN A 64 2.43 -6.25 16.50
C ASN A 64 1.62 -6.39 17.79
N ALA A 65 1.46 -7.62 18.28
CA ALA A 65 1.11 -7.89 19.67
C ALA A 65 2.38 -8.25 20.42
N GLU A 66 2.66 -7.53 21.50
CA GLU A 66 3.91 -7.66 22.26
C GLU A 66 3.67 -7.39 23.74
N SER A 67 4.61 -7.82 24.58
CA SER A 67 4.70 -7.37 25.96
C SER A 67 5.59 -6.14 26.04
N ASP A 68 5.20 -5.14 26.82
CA ASP A 68 6.04 -3.99 27.12
C ASP A 68 7.07 -4.31 28.23
N ILE A 69 7.87 -3.31 28.63
CA ILE A 69 8.93 -3.50 29.63
C ILE A 69 8.41 -3.83 31.03
N LEU A 70 7.12 -3.56 31.29
CA LEU A 70 6.44 -3.86 32.56
C LEU A 70 5.69 -5.20 32.47
N GLY A 71 5.67 -5.83 31.30
CA GLY A 71 4.96 -7.08 31.04
C GLY A 71 3.50 -6.90 30.63
N GLU A 72 3.03 -5.67 30.41
CA GLU A 72 1.69 -5.41 29.88
C GLU A 72 1.62 -5.79 28.40
N TYR A 73 0.49 -6.38 27.97
CA TYR A 73 0.31 -6.72 26.56
C TYR A 73 -0.22 -5.50 25.81
N ILE A 74 0.40 -5.19 24.67
CA ILE A 74 0.05 -4.02 23.85
C ILE A 74 -0.04 -4.39 22.37
N LEU A 75 -0.95 -3.72 21.67
CA LEU A 75 -1.01 -3.69 20.21
C LEU A 75 -0.27 -2.46 19.72
N THR A 76 0.65 -2.63 18.80
CA THR A 76 1.38 -1.52 18.19
C THR A 76 1.31 -1.55 16.68
N LEU A 77 1.40 -0.37 16.09
CA LEU A 77 1.58 -0.18 14.66
C LEU A 77 2.95 0.45 14.42
N GLU A 78 3.65 -0.12 13.46
CA GLU A 78 4.95 0.35 13.01
C GLU A 78 4.89 0.69 11.51
N ASP A 79 5.44 1.84 11.17
CA ASP A 79 5.65 2.31 9.81
C ASP A 79 7.06 2.94 9.68
N VAL A 80 7.36 3.57 8.55
CA VAL A 80 8.66 4.23 8.33
C VAL A 80 8.96 5.39 9.30
N ARG A 81 7.92 5.98 9.90
CA ARG A 81 8.02 7.12 10.83
C ARG A 81 8.25 6.66 12.26
N GLY A 82 7.93 5.40 12.56
CA GLY A 82 8.21 4.77 13.84
C GLY A 82 7.07 3.90 14.33
N ARG A 83 7.00 3.73 15.65
CA ARG A 83 6.07 2.84 16.33
C ARG A 83 5.10 3.64 17.21
N VAL A 84 3.83 3.28 17.16
CA VAL A 84 2.76 3.84 18.00
C VAL A 84 1.98 2.73 18.70
N VAL A 85 1.52 2.99 19.92
CA VAL A 85 0.63 2.09 20.65
C VAL A 85 -0.82 2.35 20.23
N LEU A 86 -1.51 1.30 19.81
CA LEU A 86 -2.91 1.35 19.39
C LEU A 86 -3.84 0.96 20.53
N GLU A 87 -3.46 -0.05 21.32
CA GLU A 87 -4.29 -0.64 22.36
C GLU A 87 -3.43 -1.27 23.45
N ARG A 88 -3.95 -1.32 24.67
CA ARG A 88 -3.40 -2.07 25.80
C ARG A 88 -4.38 -3.17 26.18
N TYR A 89 -3.87 -4.31 26.61
CA TYR A 89 -4.66 -5.45 27.04
C TYR A 89 -4.31 -5.86 28.46
N ASP A 90 -5.33 -6.18 29.24
CA ASP A 90 -5.18 -6.72 30.60
C ASP A 90 -4.66 -8.16 30.59
N ARG A 91 -4.76 -8.85 29.44
CA ARG A 91 -4.29 -10.23 29.23
C ARG A 91 -3.65 -10.38 27.85
N GLU A 92 -2.93 -11.46 27.62
CA GLU A 92 -2.45 -11.77 26.27
C GLU A 92 -3.64 -11.90 25.30
N PRO A 93 -3.67 -11.14 24.19
CA PRO A 93 -4.72 -11.30 23.20
C PRO A 93 -4.59 -12.67 22.54
N SER A 94 -5.71 -13.29 22.19
CA SER A 94 -5.72 -14.47 21.33
C SER A 94 -5.26 -14.13 19.90
N TYR A 95 -4.86 -15.14 19.14
CA TYR A 95 -4.51 -14.95 17.72
C TYR A 95 -5.68 -14.36 16.91
N GLU A 96 -6.92 -14.77 17.19
CA GLU A 96 -8.09 -14.28 16.44
C GLU A 96 -8.43 -12.82 16.76
N GLU A 97 -8.31 -12.42 18.04
CA GLU A 97 -8.42 -11.01 18.45
C GLU A 97 -7.33 -10.18 17.76
N PHE A 98 -6.08 -10.63 17.78
CA PHE A 98 -4.97 -9.99 17.08
C PHE A 98 -5.22 -9.88 15.57
N ARG A 99 -5.61 -10.99 14.91
CA ARG A 99 -5.85 -11.07 13.47
C ARG A 99 -6.89 -10.07 13.03
N THR A 100 -8.02 -10.02 13.73
CA THR A 100 -9.11 -9.08 13.45
C THR A 100 -8.61 -7.65 13.54
N ARG A 101 -7.97 -7.29 14.65
CA ARG A 101 -7.45 -5.92 14.87
C ARG A 101 -6.38 -5.54 13.86
N ALA A 102 -5.45 -6.45 13.54
CA ALA A 102 -4.40 -6.20 12.58
C ALA A 102 -4.95 -5.95 11.16
N LEU A 103 -5.94 -6.72 10.73
CA LEU A 103 -6.56 -6.54 9.42
C LEU A 103 -7.42 -5.27 9.35
N ASP A 104 -8.11 -4.91 10.43
CA ASP A 104 -8.84 -3.64 10.52
C ASP A 104 -7.91 -2.43 10.39
N GLU A 105 -6.80 -2.46 11.13
CA GLU A 105 -5.80 -1.39 11.11
C GLU A 105 -5.07 -1.30 9.77
N ALA A 106 -4.83 -2.45 9.12
CA ALA A 106 -4.33 -2.51 7.75
C ALA A 106 -5.34 -1.88 6.77
N GLY A 107 -6.61 -2.28 6.82
CA GLY A 107 -7.65 -1.74 5.94
C GLY A 107 -7.84 -0.23 6.07
N ARG A 108 -7.70 0.32 7.27
CA ARG A 108 -7.74 1.78 7.52
C ARG A 108 -6.60 2.54 6.87
N ARG A 109 -5.42 1.92 6.75
CA ARG A 109 -4.17 2.59 6.26
C ARG A 109 -3.83 2.26 4.82
N MET A 110 -4.30 1.12 4.32
CA MET A 110 -4.07 0.67 2.95
C MET A 110 -5.30 1.04 2.10
N PRO A 111 -5.30 2.21 1.43
CA PRO A 111 -6.43 2.57 0.59
C PRO A 111 -6.60 1.54 -0.53
N THR A 112 -7.80 0.99 -0.66
CA THR A 112 -8.16 0.25 -1.86
C THR A 112 -8.04 1.22 -3.04
N ARG A 113 -7.09 0.96 -3.95
CA ARG A 113 -7.03 1.68 -5.23
C ARG A 113 -8.22 1.27 -6.10
N ALA A 114 -9.41 1.70 -5.74
CA ALA A 114 -10.55 1.70 -6.63
C ALA A 114 -10.25 2.72 -7.74
N ARG A 115 -9.87 2.19 -8.92
CA ARG A 115 -9.94 2.82 -10.25
C ARG A 115 -9.89 4.36 -10.25
N THR A 116 -8.70 4.94 -10.30
CA THR A 116 -8.50 6.15 -11.12
C THR A 116 -8.33 5.73 -12.58
N SER A 117 -9.40 5.21 -13.17
CA SER A 117 -9.56 5.10 -14.61
C SER A 117 -10.89 5.75 -15.00
N GLY A 118 -10.81 7.06 -15.27
CA GLY A 118 -11.88 7.94 -15.74
C GLY A 118 -11.53 9.38 -15.37
N ALA A 119 -11.36 10.35 -16.27
CA ALA A 119 -11.58 10.37 -17.71
C ALA A 119 -10.65 11.43 -18.33
N ARG A 120 -10.23 11.18 -19.56
CA ARG A 120 -9.72 12.20 -20.47
C ARG A 120 -10.81 13.28 -20.64
N SER A 121 -10.57 14.47 -20.12
CA SER A 121 -11.30 15.71 -20.43
C SER A 121 -10.26 16.84 -20.43
N GLY A 122 -9.94 17.54 -21.50
CA GLY A 122 -10.44 17.44 -22.86
C GLY A 122 -9.33 17.80 -23.84
N ALA A 123 -9.44 17.24 -25.03
CA ALA A 123 -8.75 17.69 -26.21
C ALA A 123 -9.02 19.19 -26.38
N ARG A 124 -8.02 20.05 -26.11
CA ARG A 124 -8.03 21.41 -26.66
C ARG A 124 -7.50 21.34 -28.09
N ALA A 125 -8.29 20.71 -28.96
CA ALA A 125 -8.22 21.00 -30.38
C ALA A 125 -8.58 22.48 -30.54
N ARG A 126 -7.55 23.32 -30.72
CA ARG A 126 -7.76 24.71 -31.13
C ARG A 126 -8.40 24.67 -32.51
N ARG A 127 -9.69 24.99 -32.49
CA ARG A 127 -10.60 25.20 -33.63
C ARG A 127 -9.88 25.88 -34.80
N THR A 128 -9.93 25.20 -35.93
CA THR A 128 -9.87 25.76 -37.27
C THR A 128 -10.92 26.88 -37.38
N GLY A 129 -10.46 28.12 -37.49
CA GLY A 129 -11.28 29.26 -37.87
C GLY A 129 -11.42 29.27 -39.39
N SER A 130 -12.58 28.82 -39.89
CA SER A 130 -13.03 29.10 -41.25
C SER A 130 -14.36 29.88 -41.18
N ARG A 131 -14.31 31.11 -41.71
CA ARG A 131 -15.37 32.07 -42.10
C ARG A 131 -14.74 33.46 -41.89
N GLY A 132 -14.51 34.32 -42.86
CA GLY A 132 -15.02 34.45 -44.22
C GLY A 132 -15.07 35.95 -44.50
N GLY A 133 -14.51 36.42 -45.61
CA GLY A 133 -14.56 37.83 -46.01
C GLY A 133 -13.79 38.06 -47.33
N PRO A 134 -14.24 38.97 -48.21
CA PRO A 134 -14.46 38.62 -49.61
C PRO A 134 -13.47 39.24 -50.61
N SER A 135 -13.46 38.63 -51.80
CA SER A 135 -13.31 39.22 -53.15
C SER A 135 -12.20 40.23 -53.41
N LYS A 136 -11.23 39.86 -54.27
CA LYS A 136 -10.77 40.70 -55.38
C LYS A 136 -10.38 39.83 -56.59
N ASP A 137 -11.11 40.05 -57.67
CA ASP A 137 -10.75 39.75 -59.05
C ASP A 137 -9.39 40.38 -59.42
N SER A 138 -8.57 39.62 -60.15
CA SER A 138 -7.79 40.13 -61.29
C SER A 138 -7.02 38.99 -61.99
N THR A 139 -7.53 38.58 -63.15
CA THR A 139 -6.85 38.58 -64.48
C THR A 139 -5.36 38.17 -64.47
N THR A 140 -4.88 37.09 -65.11
CA THR A 140 -4.74 36.88 -66.57
C THR A 140 -4.00 35.54 -66.81
N PRO A 141 -4.23 34.80 -67.92
CA PRO A 141 -3.60 33.49 -68.16
C PRO A 141 -2.29 33.60 -68.94
N ARG A 142 -1.34 32.67 -68.71
CA ARG A 142 -0.33 32.30 -69.72
C ARG A 142 0.00 30.81 -69.66
N LYS A 143 0.08 30.27 -70.87
CA LYS A 143 0.14 28.86 -71.28
C LYS A 143 1.62 28.39 -71.39
N PRO A 144 1.90 27.17 -71.89
CA PRO A 144 2.72 26.13 -71.25
C PRO A 144 4.16 26.08 -71.78
N TYR A 145 4.99 25.13 -71.32
CA TYR A 145 5.93 24.39 -72.20
C TYR A 145 6.42 23.11 -71.50
N ALA A 146 6.28 21.99 -72.20
CA ALA A 146 7.01 20.73 -71.98
C ALA A 146 8.41 20.83 -72.63
N PRO A 147 9.30 19.84 -72.46
CA PRO A 147 9.16 18.51 -73.06
C PRO A 147 9.16 17.34 -72.05
#